data_AF-A0AA38IWN0-F1
#
_entry.id   AF-A0AA38IWN0-F1
#
_cell.length_a   1.000
_cell.length_b   1.000
_cell.length_c   1.000
_cell.angle_alpha   90.00
_cell.angle_beta   90.00
_cell.angle_gamma   90.00
#
_symmetry.space_group_name_H-M   'P 1'
#
loop_
_entity.id
_entity.type
_entity.pdbx_description
1 polymer ?
#
loop_
_entity_poly.entity_id
_entity_poly.type
_entity_poly.pdbx_seq_one_letter_code
_entity_poly.pdbx_strand_id
1 'polypeptide(L)' 'MGKNPVCCIVWFICLWFSFMIAGIAAFFYVIFYPITVCISACTGFTDVLLKGIQLPHTCAQKMVNCEGC' A
#
# COMPACT_ATOMS: atom_id res chain seq x y z
N MET A 1 17.48 -11.74 19.02
CA MET A 1 16.02 -11.62 18.96
C MET A 1 15.43 -12.88 18.36
N GLY A 2 14.57 -13.58 19.10
CA GLY A 2 13.95 -14.81 18.63
C GLY A 2 13.07 -14.52 17.43
N LYS A 3 13.31 -15.20 16.31
CA LYS A 3 12.46 -15.12 15.12
C LYS A 3 11.07 -15.60 15.48
N ASN A 4 10.14 -14.69 15.79
CA ASN A 4 8.77 -15.06 16.10
C ASN A 4 8.03 -15.26 14.77
N PRO A 5 7.75 -16.52 14.34
CA PRO A 5 7.11 -16.80 13.05
C PRO A 5 5.73 -16.15 12.91
N VAL A 6 5.12 -15.79 14.04
CA VAL A 6 3.87 -15.04 14.15
C VAL A 6 3.97 -13.65 13.48
N CYS A 7 5.11 -12.97 13.55
CA CYS A 7 5.30 -11.66 12.92
C CYS A 7 5.26 -11.77 11.39
N CYS A 8 5.93 -12.78 10.81
CA CYS A 8 5.85 -13.05 9.38
C CYS A 8 4.41 -13.37 8.93
N ILE A 9 3.67 -14.19 9.70
CA ILE A 9 2.29 -14.58 9.36
C ILE A 9 1.34 -13.39 9.39
N VAL A 10 1.44 -12.52 10.42
CA VAL A 10 0.62 -11.31 10.53
C VAL A 10 0.88 -10.35 9.37
N TRP A 11 2.15 -10.12 9.02
CA TRP A 11 2.46 -9.28 7.86
C TRP A 11 2.07 -9.92 6.52
N PHE A 12 2.09 -11.25 6.40
CA PHE A 12 1.62 -11.96 5.19
C PHE A 12 0.12 -11.76 4.94
N ILE A 13 -0.69 -11.85 6.00
CA ILE A 13 -2.12 -11.53 5.97
C ILE A 13 -2.35 -10.05 5.63
N CYS A 14 -1.53 -9.17 6.18
CA CYS A 14 -1.62 -7.73 5.91
C CYS A 14 -1.26 -7.41 4.44
N LEU A 15 -0.29 -8.12 3.87
CA LEU A 15 0.10 -7.99 2.46
C LEU A 15 -1.02 -8.49 1.54
N TRP A 16 -1.67 -9.61 1.87
CA TRP A 16 -2.80 -10.16 1.10
C TRP A 16 -3.97 -9.17 0.99
N PHE A 17 -4.38 -8.56 2.11
CA PHE A 17 -5.42 -7.54 2.10
C PHE A 17 -4.98 -6.26 1.38
N SER A 18 -3.72 -5.84 1.60
CA SER A 18 -3.16 -4.66 0.94
C SER A 18 -3.07 -4.83 -0.58
N PHE A 19 -2.86 -6.06 -1.07
CA PHE A 19 -2.81 -6.35 -2.51
C PHE A 19 -4.17 -6.13 -3.19
N MET A 20 -5.25 -6.55 -2.54
CA MET A 20 -6.62 -6.36 -3.07
C MET A 20 -7.00 -4.88 -3.10
N ILE A 21 -6.68 -4.13 -2.04
CA ILE A 21 -6.97 -2.70 -1.93
C ILE A 21 -6.09 -1.91 -2.91
N ALA A 22 -4.80 -2.24 -3.03
CA ALA A 22 -3.88 -1.61 -3.97
C ALA A 22 -4.29 -1.83 -5.43
N GLY A 23 -4.86 -3.00 -5.77
CA GLY A 23 -5.38 -3.27 -7.12
C GLY A 23 -6.55 -2.37 -7.49
N ILE A 24 -7.55 -2.24 -6.60
CA ILE A 24 -8.71 -1.36 -6.82
C ILE A 24 -8.28 0.11 -6.82
N ALA A 25 -7.38 0.49 -5.91
CA ALA A 25 -6.78 1.81 -5.87
C ALA A 25 -6.07 2.14 -7.20
N ALA A 26 -5.19 1.26 -7.72
CA ALA A 26 -4.45 1.49 -8.96
C ALA A 26 -5.38 1.72 -10.16
N PHE A 27 -6.47 0.97 -10.23
CA PHE A 27 -7.48 1.14 -11.26
C PHE A 27 -8.12 2.54 -11.21
N PHE A 28 -8.52 3.01 -10.03
CA PHE A 28 -9.03 4.37 -9.85
C PHE A 28 -7.95 5.44 -10.07
N TYR A 29 -6.69 5.19 -9.70
CA TYR A 29 -5.57 6.12 -9.94
C TYR A 29 -5.46 6.48 -11.42
N VAL A 30 -5.39 5.46 -12.28
CA VAL A 30 -5.14 5.62 -13.72
C VAL A 30 -6.26 6.41 -14.39
N ILE A 31 -7.50 6.22 -13.95
CA ILE A 31 -8.67 6.95 -14.48
C ILE A 31 -8.68 8.41 -14.02
N PHE A 32 -8.33 8.67 -12.76
CA PHE A 32 -8.36 10.02 -12.20
C PHE A 32 -7.10 10.85 -12.50
N TYR A 33 -5.97 10.20 -12.80
CA TYR A 33 -4.69 10.85 -13.12
C TYR A 33 -4.77 11.91 -14.24
N PRO A 34 -5.42 11.67 -15.40
CA PRO A 34 -5.59 12.71 -16.41
C PRO A 34 -6.59 13.82 -16.02
N ILE A 35 -7.42 13.61 -14.98
CA ILE A 35 -8.36 14.62 -14.47
C ILE A 35 -7.64 15.56 -13.51
N THR A 36 -6.60 15.09 -12.80
CA THR A 36 -5.83 15.91 -11.85
C THR A 36 -5.01 17.01 -12.54
N VAL A 37 -4.60 16.82 -13.80
CA VAL A 37 -3.91 17.87 -14.58
C VAL A 37 -4.81 19.06 -14.93
N CYS A 38 -6.13 18.87 -14.95
CA CYS A 38 -7.10 19.95 -15.19
C CYS A 38 -7.65 20.56 -13.88
N ILE A 39 -7.63 19.82 -12.76
CA ILE A 39 -8.12 20.27 -11.44
C ILE A 39 -7.08 19.93 -10.37
N SER A 40 -6.33 20.95 -9.92
CA SER A 40 -5.35 20.81 -8.81
C SER A 40 -6.01 20.42 -7.48
N ALA A 41 -7.31 20.60 -7.31
CA ALA A 41 -8.02 20.15 -6.11
C ALA A 41 -8.10 18.62 -5.97
N CYS A 42 -7.95 17.87 -7.08
CA CYS A 42 -8.06 16.42 -7.08
C CYS A 42 -6.74 15.73 -6.69
N THR A 43 -5.63 16.48 -6.61
CA THR A 43 -4.31 15.98 -6.24
C THR A 43 -4.32 15.24 -4.91
N GLY A 44 -5.08 15.73 -3.92
CA GLY A 44 -5.21 15.09 -2.61
C GLY A 44 -5.85 13.69 -2.65
N PHE A 45 -6.76 13.45 -3.60
CA PHE A 45 -7.39 12.14 -3.77
C PHE A 45 -6.40 11.13 -4.36
N THR A 46 -5.66 11.53 -5.40
CA THR A 46 -4.57 10.73 -5.97
C THR A 46 -3.45 10.46 -4.97
N ASP A 47 -3.13 11.38 -4.07
CA ASP A 47 -2.06 11.22 -3.06
C ASP A 47 -2.43 10.18 -1.99
N VAL A 48 -3.67 10.22 -1.49
CA VAL A 48 -4.22 9.21 -0.57
C VAL A 48 -4.21 7.84 -1.24
N LEU A 49 -4.57 7.79 -2.51
CA LEU A 49 -4.66 6.56 -3.27
C LEU A 49 -3.25 6.00 -3.61
N LEU A 50 -2.28 6.87 -3.86
CA LEU A 50 -0.86 6.50 -4.02
C LEU A 50 -0.28 5.92 -2.72
N LYS A 51 -0.59 6.54 -1.56
CA LYS A 51 -0.24 5.99 -0.25
C LYS A 51 -0.87 4.62 -0.03
N GLY A 52 -2.12 4.42 -0.45
CA GLY A 52 -2.80 3.12 -0.40
C GLY A 52 -2.10 2.03 -1.22
N ILE A 53 -1.61 2.38 -2.41
CA ILE A 53 -0.81 1.50 -3.29
C ILE A 53 0.57 1.16 -2.71
N GLN A 54 1.15 2.05 -1.91
CA GLN A 54 2.46 1.84 -1.29
C GLN A 54 2.40 1.05 0.02
N LEU A 55 1.21 0.82 0.58
CA LEU A 55 1.00 -0.04 1.74
C LEU A 55 1.58 -1.46 1.56
N PRO A 56 1.25 -2.24 0.51
CA PRO A 56 1.82 -3.58 0.34
C PRO A 56 3.36 -3.56 0.24
N HIS A 57 3.94 -2.49 -0.31
CA HIS A 57 5.39 -2.33 -0.42
C HIS A 57 6.03 -2.04 0.93
N THR A 58 5.40 -1.17 1.73
CA THR A 58 5.78 -0.91 3.13
C THR A 58 5.65 -2.19 3.96
N CYS A 59 4.62 -3.00 3.69
CA CYS A 59 4.41 -4.29 4.32
C CYS A 59 5.49 -5.32 4.00
N ALA A 60 5.86 -5.42 2.73
CA ALA A 60 6.96 -6.28 2.30
C ALA A 60 8.30 -5.82 2.90
N GLN A 61 8.58 -4.51 2.94
CA GLN A 61 9.82 -3.98 3.52
C GLN A 61 9.97 -4.31 5.01
N LYS A 62 8.88 -4.25 5.78
CA LYS A 62 8.92 -4.56 7.21
C LYS A 62 9.02 -6.06 7.49
N MET A 63 8.52 -6.92 6.59
CA MET A 63 8.80 -8.36 6.62
C MET A 63 10.27 -8.67 6.37
N VAL A 64 10.88 -8.04 5.36
CA VAL A 64 12.29 -8.28 4.98
C VAL A 64 13.25 -7.69 6.01
N ASN A 65 12.96 -6.51 6.56
CA ASN A 65 13.81 -5.89 7.58
C ASN A 65 13.63 -6.50 8.98
N CYS A 66 12.58 -7.28 9.23
CA CYS A 66 12.30 -7.85 10.55
C CYS A 66 12.31 -6.78 11.68
N GLU A 67 11.94 -5.53 11.36
CA GLU A 67 11.95 -4.42 12.31
C GLU A 67 10.68 -4.51 13.16
N GLY A 68 10.76 -5.35 14.19
CA GLY A 68 9.63 -5.75 15.04
C GLY A 68 9.77 -7.13 15.72
N CYS A 69 10.95 -7.76 15.67
CA CYS A 69 11.36 -8.85 16.56
C CYS A 69 12.55 -8.43 17.42
#